data_AF-A0A833EAB3-F1
#
_entry.id   AF-A0A833EAB3-F1
#
_cell.length_a   1.000
_cell.length_b   1.000
_cell.length_c   1.000
_cell.angle_alpha   90.00
_cell.angle_beta   90.00
_cell.angle_gamma   90.00
#
_symmetry.space_group_name_H-M   'P 1'
#
loop_
_entity.id
_entity.type
_entity.pdbx_description
1 polymer ?
#
loop_
_entity_poly.entity_id
_entity_poly.type
_entity_poly.pdbx_seq_one_letter_code
_entity_poly.pdbx_strand_id
1 'polypeptide(L)'
;MNHVELSLLIIEILMILFALYASETKNIAYSILSLLIISVLAGLAFFILGAIYTSIVQIAVFSGAIVIMFIFVFIMTRGGVPKDESY
;
A
#
# COMPACT_ATOMS: atom_id res chain seq x y z
N MET A 1 -6.16 22.44 16.95
CA MET A 1 -6.05 21.21 16.13
C MET A 1 -7.09 20.25 16.65
N ASN A 2 -8.12 19.98 15.84
CA ASN A 2 -9.19 19.08 16.22
C ASN A 2 -8.66 17.63 16.25
N HIS A 3 -9.25 16.78 17.10
CA HIS A 3 -8.84 15.37 17.21
C HIS A 3 -8.88 14.61 15.86
N VAL A 4 -9.75 15.04 14.96
CA VAL A 4 -9.88 14.51 13.58
C VAL A 4 -8.73 14.94 12.68
N GLU A 5 -8.27 16.18 12.78
CA GLU A 5 -7.13 16.68 12.00
C GLU A 5 -5.84 15.97 12.44
N LEU A 6 -5.70 15.75 13.75
CA LEU A 6 -4.56 15.05 14.31
C LEU A 6 -4.52 13.57 13.86
N SER A 7 -5.65 12.89 13.79
CA SER A 7 -5.68 11.51 13.30
C SER A 7 -5.34 11.41 11.81
N LEU A 8 -5.83 12.34 10.98
CA LEU A 8 -5.50 12.39 9.55
C LEU A 8 -4.01 12.64 9.32
N LEU A 9 -3.41 13.61 10.02
CA LEU A 9 -1.98 13.90 9.91
C LEU A 9 -1.11 12.68 10.25
N ILE A 10 -1.49 11.92 11.29
CA ILE A 10 -0.76 10.69 11.66
C ILE A 10 -0.86 9.65 10.55
N ILE A 11 -2.04 9.46 9.96
CA ILE A 11 -2.26 8.50 8.87
C ILE A 11 -1.47 8.92 7.61
N GLU A 12 -1.46 10.20 7.27
CA GLU A 12 -0.70 10.74 6.12
C GLU A 12 0.80 10.55 6.29
N ILE A 13 1.35 10.87 7.46
CA ILE A 13 2.77 10.63 7.78
C ILE A 13 3.08 9.14 7.65
N LEU A 14 2.21 8.28 8.18
CA LEU A 14 2.40 6.83 8.10
C LEU A 14 2.36 6.33 6.65
N MET A 15 1.45 6.84 5.82
CA MET A 15 1.38 6.53 4.39
C MET A 15 2.66 6.93 3.66
N ILE A 16 3.22 8.10 3.95
CA ILE A 16 4.48 8.56 3.34
C ILE A 16 5.64 7.63 3.73
N LEU A 17 5.74 7.23 5.00
CA LEU A 17 6.78 6.32 5.47
C LEU A 17 6.67 4.95 4.78
N PHE A 18 5.47 4.39 4.67
CA PHE A 18 5.26 3.13 3.95
C PHE A 18 5.50 3.28 2.45
N ALA A 19 5.20 4.43 1.85
CA ALA A 19 5.46 4.68 0.42
C ALA A 19 6.96 4.74 0.14
N LEU A 20 7.72 5.41 1.01
CA LEU A 20 9.18 5.44 0.91
C LEU A 20 9.75 4.03 1.07
N TYR A 21 9.31 3.29 2.09
CA TYR A 21 9.73 1.90 2.30
C TYR A 21 9.38 1.00 1.10
N ALA A 22 8.19 1.15 0.53
CA ALA A 22 7.77 0.42 -0.67
C ALA A 22 8.65 0.72 -1.89
N SER A 23 9.14 1.96 -2.02
CA SER A 23 9.99 2.37 -3.14
C SER A 23 11.46 1.97 -2.96
N GLU A 24 11.96 1.89 -1.72
CA GLU A 24 13.37 1.60 -1.43
C GLU A 24 13.64 0.10 -1.27
N THR A 25 12.61 -0.71 -1.02
CA THR A 25 12.80 -2.13 -0.75
C THR A 25 13.13 -2.90 -2.03
N LYS A 26 14.33 -3.49 -2.08
CA LYS A 26 14.77 -4.35 -3.20
C LYS A 26 13.90 -5.60 -3.39
N ASN A 27 13.24 -6.04 -2.34
CA ASN A 27 12.37 -7.20 -2.38
C ASN A 27 10.94 -6.79 -2.75
N ILE A 28 10.51 -7.26 -3.92
CA ILE A 28 9.23 -6.94 -4.54
C ILE A 28 8.05 -7.39 -3.66
N ALA A 29 8.19 -8.48 -2.90
CA ALA A 29 7.12 -8.96 -2.01
C ALA A 29 6.79 -7.95 -0.91
N TYR A 30 7.81 -7.38 -0.27
CA TYR A 30 7.62 -6.35 0.77
C TYR A 30 7.12 -5.03 0.18
N SER A 31 7.46 -4.74 -1.07
CA SER A 31 6.94 -3.57 -1.80
C SER A 31 5.43 -3.70 -2.05
N ILE A 32 4.98 -4.88 -2.49
CA ILE A 32 3.55 -5.18 -2.70
C ILE A 32 2.78 -5.17 -1.38
N LEU A 33 3.36 -5.73 -0.31
CA LEU A 33 2.75 -5.68 1.02
C LEU A 33 2.59 -4.24 1.52
N SER A 34 3.60 -3.40 1.29
CA SER A 34 3.55 -1.99 1.67
C SER A 34 2.51 -1.21 0.85
N LEU A 35 2.35 -1.54 -0.44
CA LEU A 35 1.29 -1.00 -1.29
C LEU A 35 -0.12 -1.35 -0.75
N LEU A 36 -0.30 -2.57 -0.22
CA LEU A 36 -1.55 -2.97 0.43
C LEU A 36 -1.83 -2.13 1.67
N ILE A 37 -0.84 -1.94 2.53
CA ILE A 37 -0.97 -1.13 3.76
C ILE A 37 -1.36 0.31 3.40
N ILE A 38 -0.70 0.92 2.42
CA ILE A 38 -1.03 2.27 1.94
C ILE A 38 -2.47 2.32 1.41
N SER A 39 -2.90 1.31 0.65
CA SER A 39 -4.26 1.26 0.09
C SER A 39 -5.32 1.21 1.20
N VAL A 40 -5.09 0.44 2.26
CA VAL A 40 -5.99 0.35 3.43
C VAL A 40 -5.99 1.66 4.22
N LEU A 41 -4.82 2.25 4.48
CA LEU A 41 -4.70 3.53 5.17
C LEU A 41 -5.42 4.67 4.42
N ALA A 42 -5.29 4.70 3.09
CA ALA A 42 -6.02 5.64 2.24
C ALA A 42 -7.54 5.44 2.32
N GLY A 43 -8.00 4.18 2.33
CA GLY A 43 -9.42 3.85 2.54
C GLY A 43 -9.94 4.36 3.88
N LEU A 44 -9.14 4.22 4.93
CA LEU A 44 -9.47 4.69 6.28
C LEU A 44 -9.47 6.23 6.37
N ALA A 45 -8.54 6.90 5.68
CA ALA A 45 -8.52 8.36 5.56
C ALA A 45 -9.80 8.88 4.85
N PHE A 46 -10.20 8.25 3.75
CA PHE A 46 -11.46 8.61 3.06
C PHE A 46 -12.70 8.37 3.93
N PHE A 47 -12.68 7.34 4.78
CA PHE A 47 -13.77 7.09 5.73
C PHE A 47 -13.88 8.23 6.76
N ILE A 48 -12.76 8.67 7.33
CA ILE A 48 -12.72 9.78 8.30
C ILE A 48 -13.19 11.10 7.68
N LEU A 49 -12.88 11.33 6.40
CA LEU A 49 -13.30 12.51 5.65
C LEU A 49 -14.79 12.50 5.27
N GLY A 50 -15.54 11.45 5.59
CA GLY A 50 -16.96 11.30 5.24
C GLY A 50 -17.21 10.83 3.80
N ALA A 51 -16.16 10.49 3.05
CA ALA A 51 -16.24 10.00 1.68
C ALA A 51 -16.44 8.47 1.63
N ILE A 52 -17.62 8.02 2.04
CA ILE A 52 -17.93 6.58 2.23
C ILE A 52 -17.83 5.80 0.91
N TYR A 53 -18.41 6.31 -0.18
CA TYR A 53 -18.38 5.63 -1.48
C TYR A 53 -16.93 5.43 -1.97
N THR A 54 -16.10 6.47 -1.84
CA THR A 54 -14.68 6.43 -2.24
C THR A 54 -13.90 5.44 -1.36
N SER A 55 -14.16 5.42 -0.06
CA SER A 55 -13.53 4.48 0.89
C SER A 55 -13.81 3.02 0.55
N ILE A 56 -15.07 2.68 0.23
CA ILE A 56 -15.46 1.32 -0.14
C ILE A 56 -14.76 0.88 -1.42
N VAL A 57 -14.77 1.73 -2.44
CA VAL A 57 -14.09 1.44 -3.72
C VAL A 57 -12.58 1.32 -3.52
N GLN A 58 -11.98 2.18 -2.68
CA GLN A 58 -10.56 2.13 -2.36
C GLN A 58 -10.16 0.78 -1.78
N ILE A 59 -10.91 0.29 -0.79
CA ILE A 59 -10.61 -0.99 -0.13
C ILE A 59 -10.90 -2.16 -1.08
N ALA A 60 -12.05 -2.16 -1.76
CA ALA A 60 -12.44 -3.27 -2.63
C ALA A 60 -11.53 -3.43 -3.86
N VAL A 61 -11.21 -2.32 -4.53
CA VAL A 61 -10.48 -2.35 -5.81
C VAL A 61 -8.98 -2.30 -5.58
N PHE A 62 -8.48 -1.35 -4.78
CA PHE A 62 -7.04 -1.19 -4.62
C PHE A 62 -6.43 -2.23 -3.69
N SER A 63 -7.01 -2.43 -2.50
CA SER A 63 -6.50 -3.46 -1.58
C SER A 63 -6.87 -4.89 -2.00
N GLY A 64 -7.99 -5.07 -2.69
CA GLY A 64 -8.42 -6.36 -3.21
C GLY A 64 -7.84 -6.65 -4.59
N ALA A 65 -8.52 -6.19 -5.64
CA ALA A 65 -8.22 -6.56 -7.02
C ALA A 65 -6.78 -6.22 -7.45
N ILE A 66 -6.33 -4.99 -7.22
CA ILE A 66 -5.03 -4.50 -7.71
C ILE A 66 -3.88 -5.19 -6.97
N VAL A 67 -3.89 -5.22 -5.64
CA VAL A 67 -2.82 -5.91 -4.89
C VAL A 67 -2.78 -7.39 -5.23
N ILE A 68 -3.93 -8.07 -5.32
CA ILE A 68 -3.97 -9.49 -5.70
C ILE A 68 -3.37 -9.69 -7.09
N MET A 69 -3.68 -8.83 -8.06
CA MET A 69 -3.06 -8.86 -9.38
C MET A 69 -1.53 -8.73 -9.29
N PHE A 70 -1.02 -7.79 -8.49
CA PHE A 70 0.43 -7.67 -8.27
C PHE A 70 1.04 -8.92 -7.65
N ILE A 71 0.37 -9.54 -6.68
CA ILE A 71 0.81 -10.80 -6.07
C ILE A 71 0.86 -11.92 -7.12
N PHE A 72 -0.17 -12.06 -7.95
CA PHE A 72 -0.20 -13.07 -9.02
C PHE A 72 0.94 -12.88 -10.01
N VAL A 73 1.15 -11.65 -10.50
CA VAL A 73 2.26 -11.35 -11.40
C VAL A 73 3.60 -11.64 -10.72
N PHE A 74 3.78 -11.23 -9.46
CA PHE A 74 4.99 -11.52 -8.69
C PHE A 74 5.30 -13.03 -8.61
N ILE A 75 4.27 -13.85 -8.33
CA ILE A 75 4.40 -15.31 -8.29
C ILE A 75 4.79 -15.85 -9.67
N MET A 76 4.15 -15.37 -10.74
CA MET A 76 4.42 -15.84 -12.11
C MET A 76 5.82 -15.44 -12.62
N THR A 77 6.39 -14.34 -12.13
CA THR A 77 7.65 -13.78 -12.66
C THR A 77 8.91 -14.31 -11.94
N ARG A 78 8.81 -15.44 -11.22
CA ARG A 78 9.91 -16.06 -10.44
C ARG A 78 10.55 -15.11 -9.41
N GLY A 79 9.74 -14.28 -8.75
CA GLY A 79 10.09 -13.61 -7.49
C GLY A 79 11.47 -12.95 -7.45
N GLY A 80 11.77 -12.06 -8.39
CA GLY A 80 12.92 -11.14 -8.30
C GLY A 80 14.24 -11.81 -7.93
N VAL A 81 14.69 -12.84 -8.68
CA VAL A 81 16.04 -13.40 -8.51
C VAL A 81 17.08 -12.27 -8.61
N PRO A 82 17.77 -11.93 -7.50
CA PRO A 82 18.88 -10.99 -7.55
C PRO A 82 19.99 -11.60 -8.41
N LYS A 83 20.47 -10.83 -9.39
CA LYS A 83 21.48 -11.26 -10.35
C LYS A 83 22.87 -10.96 -9.78
N ASP A 84 23.23 -11.60 -8.69
CA ASP A 84 24.51 -11.42 -8.01
C ASP A 84 24.96 -12.68 -7.26
N GLU A 85 24.92 -13.86 -7.90
CA GLU A 85 25.67 -15.04 -7.40
C GLU A 85 25.86 -16.13 -8.49
N SER A 86 26.23 -15.71 -9.69
CA SER A 86 26.89 -16.61 -10.65
C SER A 86 27.91 -15.78 -11.39
N TYR A 87 29.13 -15.76 -10.84
CA TYR A 87 30.43 -16.02 -11.47
C TYR A 87 31.52 -15.74 -10.44
#